data_AF-A0A958RCI9-F1
#
_entry.id   AF-A0A958RCI9-F1
#
_cell.length_a   1.000
_cell.length_b   1.000
_cell.length_c   1.000
_cell.angle_alpha   90.00
_cell.angle_beta   90.00
_cell.angle_gamma   90.00
#
_symmetry.space_group_name_H-M   'P 1'
#
loop_
_entity.id
_entity.type
_entity.pdbx_description
1 polymer ?
#
loop_
_entity_poly.entity_id
_entity_poly.type
_entity_poly.pdbx_seq_one_letter_code
_entity_poly.pdbx_strand_id
1 'polypeptide(L)'
;YNPIRRKDLVKNRRNTVLNQIYKNKYITKKERDSLQALDMNINFNPESHKEGLATYFRTYLKENFLEEWLDNNPKPEGGRYNLYLDGLKIYTTIDSRMQRYAEEAVAEHMKRLQAEFFVQNTPERNKTAPFLDLTAEEIKQTYEQAVKRSGRWRSMKKQGIPENEIRASFEKEIEMTVFDWEGERDTVMTPMDSIKYYKYFFRSGMMSMEPQTGFVKAWVGGINYKHFQYDHVRQGARQSGSTFKPFVYATAIDQLHLSPCDSLPDSMHCIEANKYGNVKPWCPKNSDGKYSERMRTLKDALANSINTITARLIDQVGPQHVVEMAKRLGISAEIPPAPSIALGTADISVYEMVGAYGTFVNEGVYVKPVTVMRIED
;
A
#
# COMPACT_ATOMS: atom_id res chain seq x y z
N TYR A 1 14.48 -27.13 -24.38
CA TYR A 1 13.83 -26.61 -25.60
C TYR A 1 12.73 -25.62 -25.24
N ASN A 2 13.07 -24.48 -24.60
CA ASN A 2 12.08 -23.43 -24.30
C ASN A 2 11.88 -22.56 -25.56
N PRO A 3 10.67 -22.48 -26.13
CA PRO A 3 10.44 -21.86 -27.42
C PRO A 3 10.44 -20.32 -27.37
N ILE A 4 10.36 -19.72 -26.19
CA ILE A 4 10.44 -18.27 -25.95
C ILE A 4 11.91 -17.83 -25.97
N ARG A 5 12.77 -18.54 -25.23
CA ARG A 5 14.19 -18.18 -25.10
C ARG A 5 15.04 -18.64 -26.30
N ARG A 6 14.58 -19.63 -27.05
CA ARG A 6 15.38 -20.30 -28.10
C ARG A 6 14.49 -20.65 -29.31
N LYS A 7 13.87 -19.64 -29.92
CA LYS A 7 12.87 -19.80 -30.99
C LYS A 7 13.36 -20.74 -32.09
N ASP A 8 14.54 -20.50 -32.64
CA ASP A 8 15.08 -21.27 -33.78
C ASP A 8 15.39 -22.72 -33.41
N LEU A 9 16.02 -22.94 -32.25
CA LEU A 9 16.35 -24.28 -31.76
C LEU A 9 15.09 -25.12 -31.52
N VAL A 10 14.01 -24.51 -31.03
CA VAL A 10 12.74 -25.24 -30.83
C VAL A 10 11.99 -25.45 -32.14
N LYS A 11 11.98 -24.47 -33.05
CA LYS A 11 11.42 -24.65 -34.40
C LYS A 11 12.10 -25.80 -35.14
N ASN A 12 13.43 -25.88 -35.08
CA ASN A 12 14.20 -26.98 -35.66
C ASN A 12 13.84 -28.31 -35.00
N ARG A 13 13.72 -28.35 -33.67
CA ARG A 13 13.32 -29.57 -32.96
C ARG A 13 11.90 -30.03 -33.34
N ARG A 14 10.93 -29.13 -33.44
CA ARG A 14 9.58 -29.40 -33.93
C ARG A 14 9.62 -30.01 -35.32
N ASN A 15 10.39 -29.40 -36.23
CA ASN A 15 10.51 -29.87 -37.61
C ASN A 15 11.15 -31.26 -37.68
N THR A 16 12.13 -31.56 -36.82
CA THR A 16 12.69 -32.92 -36.69
C THR A 16 11.62 -33.93 -36.26
N VAL A 17 10.77 -33.59 -35.28
CA VAL A 17 9.67 -34.46 -34.84
C VAL A 17 8.65 -34.67 -35.96
N LEU A 18 8.21 -33.61 -36.64
CA LEU A 18 7.30 -33.71 -37.79
C LEU A 18 7.86 -34.60 -38.91
N ASN A 19 9.18 -34.55 -39.15
CA ASN A 19 9.82 -35.43 -40.12
C ASN A 19 9.83 -36.91 -39.67
N GLN A 20 9.95 -37.18 -38.37
CA GLN A 20 9.84 -38.54 -37.84
C GLN A 20 8.41 -39.07 -37.93
N ILE A 21 7.41 -38.24 -37.65
CA ILE A 21 5.98 -38.59 -37.80
C ILE A 21 5.68 -38.98 -39.25
N TYR A 22 6.20 -38.21 -40.22
CA TYR A 22 6.13 -38.54 -41.65
C TYR A 22 6.83 -39.86 -42.00
N LYS A 23 8.07 -40.08 -41.54
CA LYS A 23 8.81 -41.33 -41.79
C LYS A 23 8.08 -42.58 -41.26
N ASN A 24 7.36 -42.44 -40.17
CA ASN A 24 6.53 -43.49 -39.58
C ASN A 24 5.11 -43.56 -40.19
N LYS A 25 4.85 -42.86 -41.29
CA LYS A 25 3.60 -42.91 -42.07
C LYS A 25 2.33 -42.42 -41.34
N TYR A 26 2.47 -41.61 -40.29
CA TYR A 26 1.33 -41.02 -39.58
C TYR A 26 0.76 -39.76 -40.25
N ILE A 27 1.56 -39.09 -41.09
CA ILE A 27 1.15 -37.94 -41.89
C ILE A 27 1.70 -38.05 -43.30
N THR A 28 1.04 -37.42 -44.26
CA THR A 28 1.50 -37.27 -45.64
C THR A 28 2.63 -36.25 -45.76
N LYS A 29 3.37 -36.30 -46.87
CA LYS A 29 4.41 -35.31 -47.19
C LYS A 29 3.84 -33.88 -47.23
N LYS A 30 2.64 -33.71 -47.82
CA LYS A 30 1.96 -32.42 -47.93
C LYS A 30 1.62 -31.84 -46.55
N GLU A 31 1.13 -32.68 -45.63
CA GLU A 31 0.83 -32.27 -44.25
C GLU A 31 2.10 -31.91 -43.49
N ARG A 32 3.17 -32.71 -43.59
CA ARG A 32 4.47 -32.39 -42.98
C ARG A 32 4.97 -31.02 -43.43
N ASP A 33 5.00 -30.78 -44.74
CA ASP A 33 5.54 -29.55 -45.32
C ASP A 33 4.69 -28.33 -44.90
N SER A 34 3.36 -28.48 -44.89
CA SER A 34 2.44 -27.46 -44.40
C SER A 34 2.66 -27.16 -42.91
N LEU A 35 2.75 -28.18 -42.05
CA LEU A 35 2.97 -28.00 -40.61
C LEU A 35 4.33 -27.39 -40.27
N GLN A 36 5.38 -27.74 -41.03
CA GLN A 36 6.72 -27.17 -40.85
C GLN A 36 6.78 -25.68 -41.26
N ALA A 37 5.95 -25.27 -42.22
CA ALA A 37 5.85 -23.88 -42.68
C ALA A 37 5.13 -22.97 -41.67
N LEU A 38 4.26 -23.50 -40.82
CA LEU A 38 3.59 -22.71 -39.77
C LEU A 38 4.61 -22.09 -38.80
N ASP A 39 4.42 -20.82 -38.44
CA ASP A 39 5.14 -20.24 -37.30
C ASP A 39 4.69 -20.93 -36.00
N MET A 40 5.51 -20.87 -34.96
CA MET A 40 5.19 -21.50 -33.68
C MET A 40 4.01 -20.84 -32.96
N ASN A 41 3.65 -19.60 -33.35
CA ASN A 41 2.52 -18.82 -32.84
C ASN A 41 2.24 -19.04 -31.33
N ILE A 42 3.27 -18.80 -30.52
CA ILE A 42 3.25 -19.14 -29.09
C ILE A 42 2.48 -18.05 -28.35
N ASN A 43 1.30 -18.39 -27.86
CA ASN A 43 0.57 -17.55 -26.91
C ASN A 43 1.04 -17.89 -25.48
N PHE A 44 2.15 -17.28 -25.05
CA PHE A 44 2.70 -17.48 -23.72
C PHE A 44 2.08 -16.50 -22.72
N ASN A 45 1.32 -17.04 -21.78
CA ASN A 45 0.78 -16.30 -20.65
C ASN A 45 1.41 -16.87 -19.37
N PRO A 46 2.57 -16.35 -18.94
CA PRO A 46 3.15 -16.81 -17.68
C PRO A 46 2.19 -16.49 -16.56
N GLU A 47 1.96 -17.45 -15.65
CA GLU A 47 1.34 -17.12 -14.38
C GLU A 47 2.28 -16.17 -13.63
N SER A 48 1.85 -14.92 -13.53
CA SER A 48 2.59 -13.87 -12.84
C SER A 48 1.85 -13.49 -11.56
N HIS A 49 2.60 -13.43 -10.46
CA HIS A 49 2.12 -12.84 -9.22
C HIS A 49 2.21 -11.31 -9.23
N LYS A 50 2.84 -10.72 -10.25
CA LYS A 50 3.06 -9.27 -10.37
C LYS A 50 2.11 -8.57 -11.33
N GLU A 51 1.27 -9.33 -12.02
CA GLU A 51 0.34 -8.85 -13.03
C GLU A 51 -1.08 -9.35 -12.74
N GLY A 52 -2.06 -8.70 -13.36
CA GLY A 52 -3.48 -8.92 -13.11
C GLY A 52 -4.03 -8.11 -11.92
N LEU A 53 -5.28 -8.36 -11.57
CA LEU A 53 -6.00 -7.67 -10.50
C LEU A 53 -5.45 -8.05 -9.11
N ALA A 54 -5.55 -7.11 -8.18
CA ALA A 54 -5.34 -7.30 -6.74
C ALA A 54 -3.95 -7.87 -6.37
N THR A 55 -2.91 -7.49 -7.10
CA THR A 55 -1.52 -7.98 -6.87
C THR A 55 -1.00 -7.72 -5.45
N TYR A 56 -1.29 -6.54 -4.89
CA TYR A 56 -0.99 -6.22 -3.48
C TYR A 56 -1.74 -7.14 -2.52
N PHE A 57 -3.05 -7.33 -2.75
CA PHE A 57 -3.87 -8.20 -1.92
C PHE A 57 -3.44 -9.67 -1.96
N ARG A 58 -3.09 -10.18 -3.14
CA ARG A 58 -2.55 -11.54 -3.32
C ARG A 58 -1.27 -11.74 -2.51
N THR A 59 -0.42 -10.71 -2.48
CA THR A 59 0.82 -10.72 -1.69
C THR A 59 0.52 -10.68 -0.20
N TYR A 60 -0.37 -9.79 0.24
CA TYR A 60 -0.85 -9.73 1.62
C TYR A 60 -1.43 -11.09 2.06
N LEU A 61 -2.30 -11.71 1.25
CA LEU A 61 -2.86 -13.03 1.56
C LEU A 61 -1.76 -14.06 1.78
N LYS A 62 -0.80 -14.13 0.86
CA LYS A 62 0.34 -15.03 0.98
C LYS A 62 1.12 -14.77 2.27
N GLU A 63 1.60 -13.55 2.48
CA GLU A 63 2.60 -13.24 3.51
C GLU A 63 2.01 -13.07 4.92
N ASN A 64 0.74 -12.66 5.03
CA ASN A 64 0.14 -12.26 6.30
C ASN A 64 -1.04 -13.11 6.76
N PHE A 65 -1.67 -13.88 5.87
CA PHE A 65 -2.82 -14.71 6.24
C PHE A 65 -2.53 -16.20 6.07
N LEU A 66 -2.05 -16.59 4.88
CA LEU A 66 -1.91 -17.99 4.51
C LEU A 66 -0.76 -18.66 5.26
N GLU A 67 0.36 -17.99 5.52
CA GLU A 67 1.42 -18.60 6.35
C GLU A 67 0.90 -19.00 7.74
N GLU A 68 0.12 -18.13 8.40
CA GLU A 68 -0.50 -18.43 9.70
C GLU A 68 -1.56 -19.53 9.58
N TRP A 69 -2.36 -19.51 8.51
CA TRP A 69 -3.36 -20.56 8.28
C TRP A 69 -2.70 -21.93 8.07
N LEU A 70 -1.63 -22.00 7.27
CA LEU A 70 -0.89 -23.25 6.99
C LEU A 70 -0.26 -23.84 8.25
N ASP A 71 0.17 -23.00 9.19
CA ASP A 71 0.74 -23.45 10.47
C ASP A 71 -0.33 -24.03 11.40
N ASN A 72 -1.55 -23.50 11.34
CA ASN A 72 -2.66 -23.91 12.20
C ASN A 72 -3.55 -25.01 11.60
N ASN A 73 -3.36 -25.37 10.33
CA ASN A 73 -4.18 -26.34 9.61
C ASN A 73 -3.28 -27.39 8.93
N PRO A 74 -2.76 -28.39 9.68
CA PRO A 74 -1.98 -29.47 9.09
C PRO A 74 -2.87 -30.38 8.24
N LYS A 75 -2.25 -31.12 7.32
CA LYS A 75 -2.93 -32.11 6.48
C LYS A 75 -3.52 -33.25 7.34
N PRO A 76 -4.60 -33.91 6.89
CA PRO A 76 -5.14 -35.09 7.57
C PRO A 76 -4.11 -36.21 7.76
N GLU A 77 -3.27 -36.47 6.75
CA GLU A 77 -2.17 -37.44 6.82
C GLU A 77 -0.93 -36.96 7.61
N GLY A 78 -0.95 -35.73 8.12
CA GLY A 78 0.16 -35.08 8.79
C GLY A 78 1.05 -34.26 7.86
N GLY A 79 1.71 -33.25 8.43
CA GLY A 79 2.55 -32.31 7.71
C GLY A 79 1.83 -31.01 7.32
N ARG A 80 2.61 -30.05 6.82
CA ARG A 80 2.13 -28.72 6.44
C ARG A 80 1.68 -28.74 4.97
N TYR A 81 0.56 -28.10 4.65
CA TYR A 81 0.21 -27.86 3.25
C TYR A 81 1.28 -27.01 2.56
N ASN A 82 1.57 -27.34 1.31
CA ASN A 82 2.36 -26.56 0.39
C ASN A 82 1.44 -25.70 -0.46
N LEU A 83 1.48 -24.39 -0.22
CA LEU A 83 0.64 -23.40 -0.89
C LEU A 83 0.65 -23.49 -2.43
N TYR A 84 1.76 -23.95 -3.02
CA TYR A 84 1.94 -23.97 -4.48
C TYR A 84 1.75 -25.34 -5.12
N LEU A 85 1.87 -26.42 -4.35
CA LEU A 85 1.92 -27.78 -4.90
C LEU A 85 0.70 -28.62 -4.56
N ASP A 86 -0.02 -28.29 -3.49
CA ASP A 86 -1.14 -29.11 -3.02
C ASP A 86 -2.49 -28.74 -3.65
N GLY A 87 -2.53 -27.77 -4.57
CA GLY A 87 -3.74 -27.46 -5.33
C GLY A 87 -4.83 -26.68 -4.57
N LEU A 88 -4.49 -26.09 -3.41
CA LEU A 88 -5.42 -25.33 -2.59
C LEU A 88 -6.16 -24.25 -3.39
N LYS A 89 -7.48 -24.19 -3.23
CA LYS A 89 -8.36 -23.16 -3.79
C LYS A 89 -8.78 -22.20 -2.70
N ILE A 90 -8.35 -20.95 -2.82
CA ILE A 90 -8.60 -19.90 -1.83
C ILE A 90 -9.67 -18.96 -2.37
N TYR A 91 -10.85 -18.97 -1.73
CA TYR A 91 -11.96 -18.09 -2.08
C TYR A 91 -11.91 -16.84 -1.21
N THR A 92 -11.75 -15.69 -1.84
CA THR A 92 -11.54 -14.39 -1.17
C THR A 92 -12.80 -13.54 -1.17
N THR A 93 -12.82 -12.50 -0.34
CA THR A 93 -13.96 -11.56 -0.27
C THR A 93 -13.93 -10.44 -1.32
N ILE A 94 -12.84 -10.33 -2.09
CA ILE A 94 -12.66 -9.29 -3.10
C ILE A 94 -13.75 -9.40 -4.18
N ASP A 95 -14.45 -8.31 -4.44
CA ASP A 95 -15.32 -8.18 -5.61
C ASP A 95 -14.44 -7.73 -6.78
N SER A 96 -14.31 -8.57 -7.81
CA SER A 96 -13.44 -8.31 -8.95
C SER A 96 -13.81 -7.04 -9.73
N ARG A 97 -15.08 -6.65 -9.74
CA ARG A 97 -15.54 -5.42 -10.40
C ARG A 97 -15.14 -4.20 -9.58
N MET A 98 -15.38 -4.23 -8.27
CA MET A 98 -14.97 -3.15 -7.37
C MET A 98 -13.45 -3.00 -7.33
N GLN A 99 -12.70 -4.11 -7.31
CA GLN A 99 -11.24 -4.10 -7.36
C GLN A 99 -10.74 -3.39 -8.60
N ARG A 100 -11.28 -3.74 -9.78
CA ARG A 100 -10.91 -3.09 -11.03
C ARG A 100 -11.18 -1.58 -10.98
N TYR A 101 -12.36 -1.17 -10.53
CA TYR A 101 -12.68 0.26 -10.39
C TYR A 101 -11.77 0.98 -9.40
N ALA A 102 -11.38 0.33 -8.30
CA ALA A 102 -10.45 0.90 -7.34
C ALA A 102 -9.05 1.10 -7.95
N GLU A 103 -8.54 0.11 -8.70
CA GLU A 103 -7.25 0.23 -9.39
C GLU A 103 -7.27 1.32 -10.47
N GLU A 104 -8.34 1.38 -11.27
CA GLU A 104 -8.56 2.42 -12.29
C GLU A 104 -8.64 3.82 -11.66
N ALA A 105 -9.41 3.98 -10.57
CA ALA A 105 -9.56 5.26 -9.88
C ALA A 105 -8.24 5.76 -9.27
N VAL A 106 -7.46 4.85 -8.65
CA VAL A 106 -6.13 5.19 -8.13
C VAL A 106 -5.20 5.57 -9.29
N ALA A 107 -5.19 4.81 -10.38
CA ALA A 107 -4.34 5.08 -11.53
C ALA A 107 -4.64 6.45 -12.16
N GLU A 108 -5.91 6.76 -12.41
CA GLU A 108 -6.36 8.03 -12.98
C GLU A 108 -6.00 9.21 -12.07
N HIS A 109 -6.33 9.11 -10.78
CA HIS A 109 -6.13 10.21 -9.84
C HIS A 109 -4.64 10.48 -9.60
N MET A 110 -3.86 9.43 -9.40
CA MET A 110 -2.43 9.54 -9.08
C MET A 110 -1.62 10.04 -10.29
N LYS A 111 -2.01 9.68 -11.53
CA LYS A 111 -1.41 10.27 -12.74
C LYS A 111 -1.53 11.79 -12.75
N ARG A 112 -2.73 12.32 -12.44
CA ARG A 112 -2.96 13.78 -12.37
C ARG A 112 -2.17 14.43 -11.23
N LEU A 113 -2.19 13.84 -10.04
CA LEU A 113 -1.42 14.37 -8.90
C LEU A 113 0.09 14.36 -9.15
N GLN A 114 0.60 13.32 -9.83
CA GLN A 114 2.01 13.23 -10.18
C GLN A 114 2.41 14.34 -11.16
N ALA A 115 1.56 14.68 -12.14
CA ALA A 115 1.84 15.78 -13.06
C ALA A 115 1.98 17.12 -12.31
N GLU A 116 1.07 17.41 -11.37
CA GLU A 116 1.15 18.62 -10.54
C GLU A 116 2.39 18.60 -9.63
N PHE A 117 2.74 17.44 -9.08
CA PHE A 117 3.95 17.29 -8.27
C PHE A 117 5.22 17.69 -9.03
N PHE A 118 5.35 17.26 -10.29
CA PHE A 118 6.49 17.62 -11.12
C PHE A 118 6.56 19.13 -11.42
N VAL A 119 5.40 19.79 -11.58
CA VAL A 119 5.32 21.26 -11.74
C VAL A 119 5.79 22.00 -10.48
N GLN A 120 5.60 21.41 -9.29
CA GLN A 120 6.01 22.00 -8.02
C GLN A 120 7.47 21.66 -7.65
N ASN A 121 8.04 20.59 -8.19
CA ASN A 121 9.35 20.06 -7.82
C ASN A 121 10.39 20.19 -8.93
N THR A 122 10.48 21.37 -9.54
CA THR A 122 11.60 21.73 -10.44
C THR A 122 12.81 22.20 -9.63
N PRO A 123 14.05 22.11 -10.16
CA PRO A 123 15.25 22.60 -9.46
C PRO A 123 15.18 24.07 -9.02
N GLU A 124 14.43 24.90 -9.74
CA GLU A 124 14.23 26.32 -9.43
C GLU A 124 13.28 26.52 -8.24
N ARG A 125 12.23 25.68 -8.13
CA ARG A 125 11.20 25.77 -7.09
C ARG A 125 11.57 24.99 -5.82
N ASN A 126 12.19 23.83 -6.00
CA ASN A 126 12.64 22.96 -4.93
C ASN A 126 14.06 22.44 -5.23
N LYS A 127 15.06 23.09 -4.62
CA LYS A 127 16.48 22.72 -4.76
C LYS A 127 16.80 21.32 -4.24
N THR A 128 15.97 20.78 -3.36
CA THR A 128 16.13 19.45 -2.75
C THR A 128 15.13 18.43 -3.28
N ALA A 129 14.48 18.71 -4.42
CA ALA A 129 13.47 17.83 -5.01
C ALA A 129 13.94 16.36 -5.10
N PRO A 130 13.07 15.39 -4.77
CA PRO A 130 11.66 15.51 -4.39
C PRO A 130 11.44 15.74 -2.88
N PHE A 131 12.49 16.03 -2.12
CA PHE A 131 12.44 16.13 -0.67
C PHE A 131 12.05 17.54 -0.21
N LEU A 132 11.38 17.57 0.94
CA LEU A 132 11.10 18.77 1.72
C LEU A 132 11.76 18.60 3.08
N ASP A 133 12.27 19.70 3.63
CA ASP A 133 12.83 19.78 4.98
C ASP A 133 13.98 18.80 5.29
N LEU A 134 14.67 18.28 4.27
CA LEU A 134 15.87 17.46 4.43
C LEU A 134 17.13 18.24 4.04
N THR A 135 18.17 18.07 4.83
CA THR A 135 19.52 18.55 4.52
C THR A 135 20.16 17.72 3.40
N ALA A 136 21.17 18.28 2.74
CA ALA A 136 21.91 17.57 1.69
C ALA A 136 22.53 16.25 2.18
N GLU A 137 22.96 16.20 3.44
CA GLU A 137 23.54 14.98 4.03
C GLU A 137 22.47 13.92 4.30
N GLU A 138 21.29 14.29 4.80
CA GLU A 138 20.16 13.35 4.97
C GLU A 138 19.66 12.80 3.63
N ILE A 139 19.67 13.62 2.58
CA ILE A 139 19.34 13.19 1.21
C ILE A 139 20.38 12.17 0.72
N LYS A 140 21.67 12.45 0.91
CA LYS A 140 22.75 11.52 0.55
C LYS A 140 22.61 10.20 1.29
N GLN A 141 22.31 10.22 2.59
CA GLN A 141 22.06 9.02 3.38
C GLN A 141 20.83 8.25 2.89
N THR A 142 19.78 8.95 2.46
CA THR A 142 18.58 8.33 1.88
C THR A 142 18.90 7.56 0.60
N TYR A 143 19.70 8.15 -0.30
CA TYR A 143 20.15 7.45 -1.51
C TYR A 143 21.07 6.28 -1.18
N GLU A 144 21.97 6.46 -0.22
CA GLU A 144 22.89 5.42 0.23
C GLU A 144 22.16 4.20 0.78
N GLN A 145 21.13 4.41 1.59
CA GLN A 145 20.28 3.33 2.09
C GLN A 145 19.55 2.62 0.95
N ALA A 146 19.06 3.36 -0.05
CA ALA A 146 18.40 2.78 -1.21
C ALA A 146 19.36 1.91 -2.04
N VAL A 147 20.60 2.37 -2.26
CA VAL A 147 21.68 1.60 -2.89
C VAL A 147 21.89 0.28 -2.16
N LYS A 148 22.10 0.32 -0.84
CA LYS A 148 22.38 -0.88 -0.02
C LYS A 148 21.23 -1.88 0.03
N ARG A 149 19.98 -1.41 0.01
CA ARG A 149 18.78 -2.27 0.04
C ARG A 149 18.46 -2.90 -1.32
N SER A 150 19.01 -2.36 -2.41
CA SER A 150 18.75 -2.85 -3.76
C SER A 150 19.16 -4.32 -3.95
N GLY A 151 18.47 -5.01 -4.87
CA GLY A 151 18.84 -6.38 -5.25
C GLY A 151 20.24 -6.45 -5.87
N ARG A 152 20.66 -5.39 -6.60
CA ARG A 152 21.99 -5.26 -7.18
C ARG A 152 23.07 -5.29 -6.12
N TRP A 153 22.97 -4.45 -5.10
CA TRP A 153 23.93 -4.43 -3.99
C TRP A 153 24.00 -5.78 -3.28
N ARG A 154 22.85 -6.35 -2.90
CA ARG A 154 22.79 -7.66 -2.22
C ARG A 154 23.43 -8.77 -3.05
N SER A 155 23.18 -8.80 -4.36
CA SER A 155 23.75 -9.79 -5.28
C SER A 155 25.27 -9.65 -5.39
N MET A 156 25.78 -8.43 -5.64
CA MET A 156 27.22 -8.19 -5.78
C MET A 156 27.98 -8.41 -4.47
N LYS A 157 27.39 -8.03 -3.33
CA LYS A 157 27.97 -8.30 -2.01
C LYS A 157 28.06 -9.81 -1.73
N LYS A 158 27.02 -10.57 -2.10
CA LYS A 158 27.03 -12.05 -2.00
C LYS A 158 28.11 -12.70 -2.89
N GLN A 159 28.47 -12.04 -3.99
CA GLN A 159 29.56 -12.47 -4.88
C GLN A 159 30.95 -12.08 -4.36
N GLY A 160 31.06 -11.40 -3.22
CA GLY A 160 32.34 -10.99 -2.62
C GLY A 160 32.96 -9.73 -3.24
N ILE A 161 32.22 -8.98 -4.05
CA ILE A 161 32.73 -7.76 -4.70
C ILE A 161 32.98 -6.66 -3.65
N PRO A 162 34.14 -5.96 -3.67
CA PRO A 162 34.43 -4.84 -2.78
C PRO A 162 33.41 -3.70 -2.88
N GLU A 163 33.09 -3.03 -1.76
CA GLU A 163 32.02 -2.02 -1.74
C GLU A 163 32.26 -0.82 -2.65
N ASN A 164 33.51 -0.38 -2.79
CA ASN A 164 33.90 0.69 -3.70
C ASN A 164 33.55 0.34 -5.16
N GLU A 165 33.76 -0.90 -5.58
CA GLU A 165 33.39 -1.37 -6.92
C GLU A 165 31.88 -1.51 -7.09
N ILE A 166 31.18 -1.99 -6.05
CA ILE A 166 29.71 -2.03 -6.07
C ILE A 166 29.17 -0.62 -6.29
N ARG A 167 29.67 0.38 -5.54
CA ARG A 167 29.28 1.79 -5.70
C ARG A 167 29.56 2.31 -7.09
N ALA A 168 30.76 2.07 -7.62
CA ALA A 168 31.11 2.47 -8.98
C ALA A 168 30.14 1.87 -10.02
N SER A 169 29.56 0.69 -9.75
CA SER A 169 28.56 0.08 -10.63
C SER A 169 27.21 0.81 -10.69
N PHE A 170 26.92 1.70 -9.72
CA PHE A 170 25.69 2.52 -9.70
C PHE A 170 25.80 3.79 -10.54
N GLU A 171 27.02 4.14 -10.97
CA GLU A 171 27.30 5.31 -11.82
C GLU A 171 27.55 4.91 -13.29
N LYS A 172 27.40 3.62 -13.62
CA LYS A 172 27.52 3.11 -14.99
C LYS A 172 26.15 3.00 -15.63
N GLU A 173 26.00 3.61 -16.80
CA GLU A 173 24.79 3.50 -17.60
C GLU A 173 24.54 2.06 -18.03
N ILE A 174 23.28 1.64 -17.89
CA ILE A 174 22.79 0.35 -18.36
C ILE A 174 21.41 0.52 -18.97
N GLU A 175 21.08 -0.37 -19.91
CA GLU A 175 19.71 -0.52 -20.40
C GLU A 175 18.82 -1.03 -19.26
N MET A 176 17.67 -0.38 -19.07
CA MET A 176 16.66 -0.78 -18.09
C MET A 176 15.26 -0.34 -18.50
N THR A 177 14.26 -1.01 -17.95
CA THR A 177 12.85 -0.66 -18.09
C THR A 177 12.36 -0.02 -16.80
N VAL A 178 11.75 1.16 -16.89
CA VAL A 178 11.24 1.92 -15.74
C VAL A 178 9.73 2.16 -15.83
N PHE A 179 9.09 2.33 -14.68
CA PHE A 179 7.67 2.71 -14.61
C PHE A 179 7.47 4.14 -15.10
N ASP A 180 6.50 4.35 -15.98
CA ASP A 180 5.92 5.65 -16.29
C ASP A 180 4.38 5.54 -16.26
N TRP A 181 3.69 6.67 -16.13
CA TRP A 181 2.22 6.70 -16.10
C TRP A 181 1.58 6.43 -17.46
N GLU A 182 2.35 6.49 -18.55
CA GLU A 182 1.92 6.00 -19.87
C GLU A 182 2.23 4.51 -20.10
N GLY A 183 2.93 3.86 -19.17
CA GLY A 183 3.38 2.47 -19.28
C GLY A 183 4.86 2.31 -18.98
N GLU A 184 5.36 1.07 -19.04
CA GLU A 184 6.79 0.83 -18.91
C GLU A 184 7.56 1.48 -20.08
N ARG A 185 8.67 2.14 -19.75
CA ARG A 185 9.56 2.80 -20.72
C ARG A 185 10.95 2.20 -20.64
N ASP A 186 11.46 1.74 -21.78
CA ASP A 186 12.86 1.36 -21.92
C ASP A 186 13.74 2.61 -22.04
N THR A 187 14.87 2.59 -21.33
CA THR A 187 15.78 3.73 -21.24
C THR A 187 17.20 3.27 -20.92
N VAL A 188 18.16 4.15 -21.14
CA VAL A 188 19.55 4.00 -20.70
C VAL A 188 19.79 5.04 -19.61
N MET A 189 20.14 4.61 -18.40
CA MET A 189 20.49 5.50 -17.29
C MET A 189 21.36 4.77 -16.27
N THR A 190 21.94 5.50 -15.33
CA THR A 190 22.66 4.88 -14.21
C THR A 190 21.68 4.29 -13.18
N PRO A 191 22.03 3.20 -12.47
CA PRO A 191 21.22 2.73 -11.34
C PRO A 191 21.00 3.78 -10.25
N MET A 192 21.92 4.72 -10.07
CA MET A 192 21.75 5.86 -9.17
C MET A 192 20.63 6.80 -9.65
N ASP A 193 20.58 7.12 -10.94
CA ASP A 193 19.52 7.95 -11.50
C ASP A 193 18.17 7.25 -11.48
N SER A 194 18.14 5.92 -11.64
CA SER A 194 16.93 5.12 -11.41
C SER A 194 16.43 5.24 -9.97
N ILE A 195 17.31 5.16 -8.97
CA ILE A 195 16.94 5.37 -7.57
C ILE A 195 16.35 6.77 -7.38
N LYS A 196 17.00 7.81 -7.91
CA LYS A 196 16.49 9.19 -7.82
C LYS A 196 15.13 9.32 -8.49
N TYR A 197 14.97 8.80 -9.70
CA TYR A 197 13.72 8.79 -10.46
C TYR A 197 12.57 8.20 -9.64
N TYR A 198 12.77 7.02 -9.05
CA TYR A 198 11.74 6.35 -8.26
C TYR A 198 11.39 7.05 -6.93
N LYS A 199 12.21 8.00 -6.45
CA LYS A 199 11.88 8.84 -5.29
C LYS A 199 10.87 9.92 -5.60
N TYR A 200 10.66 10.28 -6.86
CA TYR A 200 9.67 11.29 -7.25
C TYR A 200 8.24 10.75 -7.28
N PHE A 201 8.02 9.44 -7.26
CA PHE A 201 6.69 8.88 -7.40
C PHE A 201 5.92 8.90 -6.10
N PHE A 202 4.75 9.54 -6.12
CA PHE A 202 3.80 9.43 -5.04
C PHE A 202 3.29 8.01 -4.86
N ARG A 203 2.84 7.74 -3.64
CA ARG A 203 2.27 6.46 -3.23
C ARG A 203 0.84 6.66 -2.78
N SER A 204 0.06 5.59 -2.83
CA SER A 204 -1.32 5.60 -2.38
C SER A 204 -1.69 4.22 -1.82
N GLY A 205 -2.63 4.21 -0.89
CA GLY A 205 -3.28 3.01 -0.39
C GLY A 205 -4.79 3.25 -0.38
N MET A 206 -5.56 2.31 -0.90
CA MET A 206 -7.02 2.36 -0.91
C MET A 206 -7.57 1.00 -0.52
N MET A 207 -8.57 0.98 0.35
CA MET A 207 -9.27 -0.22 0.76
C MET A 207 -10.76 0.09 0.89
N SER A 208 -11.59 -0.88 0.53
CA SER A 208 -13.03 -0.84 0.72
C SER A 208 -13.50 -2.11 1.42
N MET A 209 -14.40 -1.94 2.37
CA MET A 209 -14.93 -3.01 3.21
C MET A 209 -16.44 -2.83 3.38
N GLU A 210 -17.17 -3.94 3.42
CA GLU A 210 -18.57 -3.99 3.82
C GLU A 210 -18.66 -4.01 5.37
N PRO A 211 -19.24 -2.97 6.01
CA PRO A 211 -19.21 -2.84 7.47
C PRO A 211 -19.91 -3.97 8.23
N GLN A 212 -21.01 -4.50 7.70
CA GLN A 212 -21.85 -5.50 8.37
C GLN A 212 -21.18 -6.88 8.44
N THR A 213 -20.37 -7.22 7.45
CA THR A 213 -19.74 -8.55 7.33
C THR A 213 -18.23 -8.51 7.55
N GLY A 214 -17.63 -7.32 7.49
CA GLY A 214 -16.18 -7.14 7.45
C GLY A 214 -15.56 -7.53 6.11
N PHE A 215 -16.34 -7.91 5.10
CA PHE A 215 -15.78 -8.41 3.84
C PHE A 215 -15.06 -7.30 3.09
N VAL A 216 -13.76 -7.49 2.89
CA VAL A 216 -12.94 -6.59 2.09
C VAL A 216 -13.28 -6.78 0.62
N LYS A 217 -13.82 -5.74 -0.02
CA LYS A 217 -14.29 -5.79 -1.41
C LYS A 217 -13.24 -5.30 -2.41
N ALA A 218 -12.38 -4.37 -2.00
CA ALA A 218 -11.29 -3.86 -2.84
C ALA A 218 -10.05 -3.50 -2.00
N TRP A 219 -8.87 -3.66 -2.60
CA TRP A 219 -7.57 -3.44 -1.98
C TRP A 219 -6.53 -3.02 -3.01
N VAL A 220 -6.06 -1.78 -2.92
CA VAL A 220 -5.02 -1.20 -3.76
C VAL A 220 -3.89 -0.72 -2.86
N GLY A 221 -2.82 -1.50 -2.78
CA GLY A 221 -1.68 -1.22 -1.90
C GLY A 221 -0.66 -0.23 -2.46
N GLY A 222 -0.83 0.23 -3.70
CA GLY A 222 0.11 1.12 -4.38
C GLY A 222 -0.24 1.35 -5.83
N ILE A 223 0.57 2.18 -6.50
CA ILE A 223 0.30 2.64 -7.87
C ILE A 223 0.67 1.61 -8.95
N ASN A 224 1.60 0.71 -8.66
CA ASN A 224 2.03 -0.34 -9.57
C ASN A 224 2.85 -1.38 -8.81
N TYR A 225 2.36 -2.61 -8.69
CA TYR A 225 3.02 -3.64 -7.88
C TYR A 225 4.36 -4.12 -8.47
N LYS A 226 4.50 -4.14 -9.81
CA LYS A 226 5.74 -4.59 -10.47
C LYS A 226 6.94 -3.74 -10.06
N HIS A 227 6.73 -2.43 -9.90
CA HIS A 227 7.77 -1.47 -9.52
C HIS A 227 7.75 -1.09 -8.04
N PHE A 228 6.60 -1.22 -7.36
CA PHE A 228 6.40 -0.75 -5.99
C PHE A 228 5.66 -1.80 -5.16
N GLN A 229 6.42 -2.70 -4.54
CA GLN A 229 5.85 -3.84 -3.82
C GLN A 229 5.44 -3.53 -2.37
N TYR A 230 5.76 -2.34 -1.86
CA TYR A 230 5.38 -1.95 -0.51
C TYR A 230 3.87 -1.66 -0.44
N ASP A 231 3.18 -2.33 0.48
CA ASP A 231 1.73 -2.23 0.61
C ASP A 231 1.31 -1.11 1.58
N HIS A 232 0.76 -0.05 1.02
CA HIS A 232 0.28 1.11 1.76
C HIS A 232 -1.06 0.87 2.50
N VAL A 233 -1.77 -0.23 2.24
CA VAL A 233 -3.00 -0.54 2.98
C VAL A 233 -2.68 -1.15 4.34
N ARG A 234 -1.83 -2.19 4.37
CA ARG A 234 -1.54 -2.94 5.61
C ARG A 234 -0.25 -2.52 6.32
N GLN A 235 0.81 -2.21 5.55
CA GLN A 235 2.13 -1.92 6.11
C GLN A 235 2.36 -0.42 6.29
N GLY A 236 1.78 0.40 5.41
CA GLY A 236 1.99 1.84 5.33
C GLY A 236 1.29 2.68 6.39
N ALA A 237 1.54 2.44 7.68
CA ALA A 237 1.05 3.30 8.75
C ALA A 237 1.57 4.75 8.59
N ARG A 238 0.67 5.72 8.77
CA ARG A 238 0.92 7.15 8.64
C ARG A 238 0.05 7.91 9.63
N GLN A 239 0.48 9.13 9.96
CA GLN A 239 -0.29 10.03 10.81
C GLN A 239 -1.70 10.17 10.24
N SER A 240 -2.68 9.76 11.05
CA SER A 240 -4.10 9.76 10.69
C SER A 240 -4.65 11.18 10.50
N GLY A 241 -4.04 12.17 11.14
CA GLY A 241 -4.47 13.56 11.04
C GLY A 241 -5.93 13.75 11.49
N SER A 242 -6.66 14.61 10.80
CA SER A 242 -8.06 14.90 11.15
C SER A 242 -9.00 13.69 11.05
N THR A 243 -8.61 12.61 10.39
CA THR A 243 -9.40 11.37 10.36
C THR A 243 -9.43 10.65 11.71
N PHE A 244 -8.60 11.05 12.69
CA PHE A 244 -8.68 10.53 14.05
C PHE A 244 -9.78 11.19 14.89
N LYS A 245 -10.26 12.38 14.50
CA LYS A 245 -11.22 13.17 15.29
C LYS A 245 -12.51 12.42 15.64
N PRO A 246 -13.11 11.59 14.77
CA PRO A 246 -14.29 10.82 15.13
C PRO A 246 -14.11 9.99 16.41
N PHE A 247 -12.92 9.48 16.72
CA PHE A 247 -12.66 8.74 17.96
C PHE A 247 -12.74 9.64 19.20
N VAL A 248 -12.24 10.88 19.10
CA VAL A 248 -12.35 11.88 20.18
C VAL A 248 -13.80 12.25 20.42
N TYR A 249 -14.54 12.55 19.34
CA TYR A 249 -15.95 12.93 19.42
C TYR A 249 -16.82 11.78 19.93
N ALA A 250 -16.58 10.55 19.45
CA ALA A 250 -17.26 9.36 19.94
C ALA A 250 -17.03 9.18 21.46
N THR A 251 -15.80 9.36 21.93
CA THR A 251 -15.47 9.28 23.37
C THR A 251 -16.22 10.35 24.18
N ALA A 252 -16.26 11.58 23.68
CA ALA A 252 -16.98 12.67 24.35
C ALA A 252 -18.50 12.46 24.38
N ILE A 253 -19.08 11.97 23.29
CA ILE A 253 -20.51 11.62 23.24
C ILE A 253 -20.81 10.47 24.20
N ASP A 254 -19.98 9.42 24.21
CA ASP A 254 -20.13 8.23 25.07
C ASP A 254 -20.05 8.59 26.57
N GLN A 255 -19.02 9.34 26.97
CA GLN A 255 -18.71 9.59 28.38
C GLN A 255 -19.39 10.82 28.98
N LEU A 256 -19.55 11.89 28.18
CA LEU A 256 -20.13 13.16 28.65
C LEU A 256 -21.60 13.30 28.25
N HIS A 257 -22.16 12.31 27.55
CA HIS A 257 -23.54 12.32 27.04
C HIS A 257 -23.87 13.54 26.19
N LEU A 258 -22.87 14.05 25.45
CA LEU A 258 -23.04 15.20 24.57
C LEU A 258 -23.87 14.83 23.34
N SER A 259 -24.76 15.72 22.95
CA SER A 259 -25.51 15.68 21.70
C SER A 259 -24.71 16.32 20.56
N PRO A 260 -24.86 15.87 19.30
CA PRO A 260 -24.32 16.56 18.13
C PRO A 260 -24.74 18.03 18.01
N CYS A 261 -25.85 18.42 18.67
CA CYS A 261 -26.37 19.78 18.73
C CYS A 261 -25.73 20.65 19.83
N ASP A 262 -25.04 20.06 20.80
CA ASP A 262 -24.33 20.81 21.83
C ASP A 262 -23.25 21.66 21.19
N SER A 263 -23.00 22.83 21.77
CA SER A 263 -22.13 23.82 21.18
C SER A 263 -20.94 24.15 22.08
N LEU A 264 -19.77 24.27 21.46
CA LEU A 264 -18.53 24.72 22.09
C LEU A 264 -17.99 25.95 21.36
N PRO A 265 -17.27 26.85 22.06
CA PRO A 265 -16.68 28.02 21.44
C PRO A 265 -15.48 27.64 20.57
N ASP A 266 -15.46 28.12 19.32
CA ASP A 266 -14.28 28.12 18.46
C ASP A 266 -13.37 29.31 18.80
N SER A 267 -12.72 29.18 19.95
CA SER A 267 -11.73 30.10 20.49
C SER A 267 -10.53 29.32 21.01
N MET A 268 -9.40 30.01 21.19
CA MET A 268 -8.15 29.39 21.67
C MET A 268 -8.39 28.53 22.91
N HIS A 269 -7.92 27.29 22.87
CA HIS A 269 -7.94 26.36 24.00
C HIS A 269 -6.54 25.82 24.23
N CYS A 270 -6.07 25.92 25.46
CA CYS A 270 -4.76 25.43 25.87
C CYS A 270 -4.93 24.37 26.95
N ILE A 271 -4.31 23.22 26.75
CA ILE A 271 -4.15 22.22 27.80
C ILE A 271 -2.91 22.59 28.59
N GLU A 272 -3.06 22.74 29.91
CA GLU A 272 -2.02 23.26 30.80
C GLU A 272 -0.75 22.41 30.82
N ALA A 273 0.36 23.04 31.21
CA ALA A 273 1.61 22.32 31.46
C ALA A 273 1.42 21.28 32.57
N ASN A 274 2.14 20.17 32.45
CA ASN A 274 2.11 18.98 33.30
C ASN A 274 0.78 18.20 33.30
N LYS A 275 -0.27 18.68 32.63
CA LYS A 275 -1.51 17.93 32.42
C LYS A 275 -1.30 16.87 31.34
N TYR A 276 -1.75 15.64 31.62
CA TYR A 276 -1.60 14.48 30.71
C TYR A 276 -0.16 14.23 30.22
N GLY A 277 0.85 14.57 31.03
CA GLY A 277 2.27 14.35 30.70
C GLY A 277 2.91 15.39 29.78
N ASN A 278 2.20 16.48 29.43
CA ASN A 278 2.77 17.56 28.62
C ASN A 278 3.76 18.41 29.43
N VAL A 279 5.01 18.58 28.98
CA VAL A 279 5.99 19.44 29.69
C VAL A 279 5.66 20.93 29.56
N LYS A 280 5.01 21.33 28.45
CA LYS A 280 4.63 22.71 28.13
C LYS A 280 3.13 22.77 27.86
N PRO A 281 2.48 23.95 28.02
CA PRO A 281 1.09 24.07 27.62
C PRO A 281 0.94 23.76 26.13
N TRP A 282 -0.10 23.00 25.78
CA TRP A 282 -0.41 22.63 24.40
C TRP A 282 -1.62 23.42 23.91
N CYS A 283 -1.36 24.37 22.99
CA CYS A 283 -2.33 25.30 22.43
C CYS A 283 -2.43 25.12 20.91
N PRO A 284 -3.23 24.17 20.41
CA PRO A 284 -3.35 23.95 18.97
C PRO A 284 -4.09 25.11 18.28
N LYS A 285 -3.73 25.37 17.02
CA LYS A 285 -4.40 26.35 16.15
C LYS A 285 -5.24 25.63 15.10
N ASN A 286 -6.28 26.29 14.61
CA ASN A 286 -7.00 25.84 13.41
C ASN A 286 -6.11 25.95 12.17
N SER A 287 -6.44 25.22 11.10
CA SER A 287 -5.61 25.16 9.88
C SER A 287 -5.46 26.50 9.17
N ASP A 288 -6.42 27.41 9.34
CA ASP A 288 -6.39 28.79 8.83
C ASP A 288 -5.75 29.78 9.80
N GLY A 289 -5.35 29.32 11.00
CA GLY A 289 -4.79 30.14 12.07
C GLY A 289 -5.77 31.11 12.72
N LYS A 290 -7.07 31.03 12.40
CA LYS A 290 -8.11 31.95 12.88
C LYS A 290 -9.05 31.26 13.87
N TYR A 291 -9.66 32.08 14.71
CA TYR A 291 -10.73 31.69 15.62
C TYR A 291 -11.98 32.47 15.22
N SER A 292 -13.09 31.78 15.00
CA SER A 292 -14.33 32.48 14.66
C SER A 292 -14.95 33.19 15.87
N GLU A 293 -14.54 32.83 17.10
CA GLU A 293 -15.10 33.31 18.37
C GLU A 293 -16.62 33.05 18.50
N ARG A 294 -17.14 32.15 17.66
CA ARG A 294 -18.55 31.75 17.64
C ARG A 294 -18.73 30.40 18.32
N MET A 295 -19.92 30.19 18.85
CA MET A 295 -20.37 28.86 19.25
C MET A 295 -20.62 28.02 18.02
N ARG A 296 -20.03 26.82 17.97
CA ARG A 296 -20.27 25.83 16.92
C ARG A 296 -20.81 24.56 17.54
N THR A 297 -21.80 23.98 16.89
CA THR A 297 -22.30 22.65 17.28
C THR A 297 -21.20 21.61 17.09
N LEU A 298 -21.21 20.51 17.86
CA LEU A 298 -20.24 19.42 17.68
C LEU A 298 -20.29 18.86 16.26
N LYS A 299 -21.48 18.76 15.67
CA LYS A 299 -21.66 18.34 14.26
C LYS A 299 -20.94 19.27 13.29
N ASP A 300 -21.11 20.58 13.42
CA ASP A 300 -20.46 21.58 12.58
C ASP A 300 -18.93 21.60 12.79
N ALA A 301 -18.50 21.47 14.05
CA ALA A 301 -17.10 21.45 14.42
C ALA A 301 -16.35 20.25 13.83
N LEU A 302 -16.96 19.05 13.85
CA LEU A 302 -16.38 17.86 13.24
C LEU A 302 -16.37 17.97 11.70
N ALA A 303 -17.45 18.44 11.09
CA ALA A 303 -17.56 18.60 9.64
C ALA A 303 -16.52 19.56 9.06
N ASN A 304 -16.19 20.63 9.80
CA ASN A 304 -15.17 21.61 9.40
C ASN A 304 -13.80 21.33 10.04
N SER A 305 -13.64 20.21 10.73
CA SER A 305 -12.39 19.80 11.37
C SER A 305 -11.78 20.89 12.27
N ILE A 306 -12.56 21.47 13.17
CA ILE A 306 -12.09 22.54 14.07
C ILE A 306 -11.15 21.95 15.15
N ASN A 307 -9.90 22.41 15.18
CA ASN A 307 -8.85 21.86 16.05
C ASN A 307 -9.07 22.25 17.52
N THR A 308 -9.44 23.50 17.77
CA THR A 308 -9.69 24.03 19.12
C THR A 308 -10.80 23.29 19.85
N ILE A 309 -11.92 23.02 19.17
CA ILE A 309 -13.04 22.26 19.74
C ILE A 309 -12.62 20.80 20.01
N THR A 310 -11.87 20.19 19.11
CA THR A 310 -11.35 18.83 19.34
C THR A 310 -10.39 18.80 20.54
N ALA A 311 -9.56 19.84 20.70
CA ALA A 311 -8.68 20.01 21.85
C ALA A 311 -9.45 20.18 23.16
N ARG A 312 -10.57 20.91 23.15
CA ARG A 312 -11.49 21.02 24.30
C ARG A 312 -12.07 19.66 24.67
N LEU A 313 -12.54 18.89 23.69
CA LEU A 313 -13.14 17.58 23.94
C LEU A 313 -12.14 16.61 24.55
N ILE A 314 -10.94 16.46 23.97
CA ILE A 314 -9.91 15.56 24.53
C ILE A 314 -9.46 16.00 25.92
N ASP A 315 -9.46 17.30 26.20
CA ASP A 315 -9.12 17.83 27.52
C ASP A 315 -10.16 17.47 28.58
N GLN A 316 -11.43 17.43 28.19
CA GLN A 316 -12.55 17.04 29.05
C GLN A 316 -12.60 15.53 29.30
N VAL A 317 -12.44 14.70 28.26
CA VAL A 317 -12.50 13.23 28.43
C VAL A 317 -11.18 12.60 28.85
N GLY A 318 -10.05 13.27 28.60
CA GLY A 318 -8.72 12.72 28.83
C GLY A 318 -8.23 11.84 27.67
N PRO A 319 -6.93 11.94 27.27
CA PRO A 319 -6.39 11.18 26.14
C PRO A 319 -6.48 9.66 26.28
N GLN A 320 -6.33 9.13 27.50
CA GLN A 320 -6.34 7.69 27.75
C GLN A 320 -7.67 7.04 27.34
N HIS A 321 -8.80 7.67 27.66
CA HIS A 321 -10.12 7.18 27.26
C HIS A 321 -10.32 7.21 25.74
N VAL A 322 -9.72 8.19 25.04
CA VAL A 322 -9.74 8.23 23.57
C VAL A 322 -8.92 7.07 22.98
N VAL A 323 -7.76 6.75 23.57
CA VAL A 323 -6.98 5.58 23.18
C VAL A 323 -7.81 4.31 23.37
N GLU A 324 -8.46 4.14 24.52
CA GLU A 324 -9.32 2.99 24.81
C GLU A 324 -10.51 2.89 23.85
N MET A 325 -11.14 4.01 23.50
CA MET A 325 -12.17 4.06 22.45
C MET A 325 -11.61 3.57 21.10
N ALA A 326 -10.47 4.09 20.64
CA ALA A 326 -9.85 3.65 19.39
C ALA A 326 -9.51 2.16 19.40
N LYS A 327 -8.99 1.63 20.53
CA LYS A 327 -8.73 0.19 20.71
C LYS A 327 -10.01 -0.65 20.66
N ARG A 328 -11.09 -0.22 21.33
CA ARG A 328 -12.41 -0.89 21.28
C ARG A 328 -12.96 -0.97 19.86
N LEU A 329 -12.66 0.04 19.04
CA LEU A 329 -13.05 0.11 17.63
C LEU A 329 -12.06 -0.60 16.69
N GLY A 330 -11.13 -1.39 17.22
CA GLY A 330 -10.28 -2.28 16.43
C GLY A 330 -8.95 -1.68 15.93
N ILE A 331 -8.56 -0.49 16.40
CA ILE A 331 -7.21 0.01 16.14
C ILE A 331 -6.22 -0.78 17.00
N SER A 332 -5.27 -1.47 16.37
CA SER A 332 -4.23 -2.25 17.05
C SER A 332 -2.92 -1.50 17.23
N ALA A 333 -2.66 -0.50 16.37
CA ALA A 333 -1.50 0.38 16.40
C ALA A 333 -1.26 1.00 17.79
N GLU A 334 0.00 1.20 18.15
CA GLU A 334 0.36 1.89 19.40
C GLU A 334 -0.04 3.38 19.31
N ILE A 335 -0.83 3.84 20.28
CA ILE A 335 -1.30 5.22 20.35
C ILE A 335 -0.83 5.81 21.68
N PRO A 336 0.14 6.73 21.67
CA PRO A 336 0.56 7.42 22.88
C PRO A 336 -0.62 8.22 23.48
N PRO A 337 -0.95 8.08 24.77
CA PRO A 337 -2.06 8.81 25.39
C PRO A 337 -1.68 10.27 25.70
N ALA A 338 -1.37 11.03 24.65
CA ALA A 338 -1.02 12.45 24.73
C ALA A 338 -2.09 13.31 24.07
N PRO A 339 -2.32 14.56 24.50
CA PRO A 339 -3.42 15.36 23.93
C PRO A 339 -3.30 15.65 22.43
N SER A 340 -2.09 15.61 21.87
CA SER A 340 -1.87 15.78 20.44
C SER A 340 -2.59 14.73 19.57
N ILE A 341 -2.94 13.56 20.13
CA ILE A 341 -3.71 12.54 19.38
C ILE A 341 -5.07 13.06 18.93
N ALA A 342 -5.61 14.11 19.56
CA ALA A 342 -6.82 14.78 19.07
C ALA A 342 -6.67 15.29 17.63
N LEU A 343 -5.45 15.54 17.17
CA LEU A 343 -5.14 15.96 15.81
C LEU A 343 -4.55 14.84 14.96
N GLY A 344 -4.61 13.59 15.43
CA GLY A 344 -4.20 12.38 14.71
C GLY A 344 -2.70 12.23 14.51
N THR A 345 -1.91 12.49 15.55
CA THR A 345 -0.44 12.30 15.51
C THR A 345 -0.02 10.83 15.54
N ALA A 346 -0.94 9.90 15.77
CA ALA A 346 -0.65 8.47 15.76
C ALA A 346 -0.62 7.92 14.33
N ASP A 347 0.38 7.08 14.06
CA ASP A 347 0.53 6.35 12.81
C ASP A 347 -0.42 5.15 12.78
N ILE A 348 -1.38 5.16 11.87
CA ILE A 348 -2.41 4.11 11.74
C ILE A 348 -2.48 3.68 10.29
N SER A 349 -2.63 2.38 10.04
CA SER A 349 -2.77 1.85 8.69
C SER A 349 -4.17 2.11 8.11
N VAL A 350 -4.28 2.18 6.78
CA VAL A 350 -5.58 2.27 6.10
C VAL A 350 -6.47 1.08 6.47
N TYR A 351 -5.88 -0.11 6.59
CA TYR A 351 -6.57 -1.32 7.03
C TYR A 351 -7.30 -1.13 8.37
N GLU A 352 -6.62 -0.60 9.37
CA GLU A 352 -7.19 -0.37 10.70
C GLU A 352 -8.21 0.77 10.68
N MET A 353 -7.92 1.87 9.98
CA MET A 353 -8.82 3.00 9.86
C MET A 353 -10.15 2.60 9.20
N VAL A 354 -10.11 1.84 8.10
CA VAL A 354 -11.32 1.34 7.42
C VAL A 354 -12.12 0.41 8.33
N GLY A 355 -11.44 -0.51 9.03
CA GLY A 355 -12.07 -1.40 10.01
C GLY A 355 -12.79 -0.61 11.12
N ALA A 356 -12.10 0.36 11.70
CA ALA A 356 -12.64 1.16 12.80
C ALA A 356 -13.79 2.07 12.37
N TYR A 357 -13.68 2.72 11.20
CA TYR A 357 -14.76 3.52 10.63
C TYR A 357 -16.00 2.70 10.30
N GLY A 358 -15.82 1.41 9.97
CA GLY A 358 -16.92 0.46 9.79
C GLY A 358 -17.87 0.45 10.99
N THR A 359 -17.35 0.64 12.21
CA THR A 359 -18.17 0.67 13.44
C THR A 359 -19.21 1.80 13.45
N PHE A 360 -18.86 2.99 12.95
CA PHE A 360 -19.81 4.11 12.90
C PHE A 360 -20.95 3.87 11.91
N VAL A 361 -20.65 3.16 10.81
CA VAL A 361 -21.65 2.78 9.80
C VAL A 361 -22.48 1.58 10.26
N ASN A 362 -21.90 0.73 11.12
CA ASN A 362 -22.50 -0.48 11.65
C ASN A 362 -23.04 -0.29 13.08
N GLU A 363 -23.62 0.88 13.34
CA GLU A 363 -24.37 1.20 14.57
C GLU A 363 -23.62 0.90 15.89
N GLY A 364 -22.31 1.09 15.90
CA GLY A 364 -21.47 0.89 17.10
C GLY A 364 -20.90 -0.52 17.25
N VAL A 365 -21.17 -1.45 16.33
CA VAL A 365 -20.59 -2.80 16.33
C VAL A 365 -19.36 -2.86 15.43
N TYR A 366 -18.19 -3.05 16.05
CA TYR A 366 -16.96 -3.32 15.30
C TYR A 366 -16.98 -4.71 14.68
N VAL A 367 -16.67 -4.80 13.39
CA VAL A 367 -16.45 -6.05 12.67
C VAL A 367 -15.04 -6.05 12.10
N LYS A 368 -14.25 -7.07 12.45
CA LYS A 368 -12.88 -7.22 11.97
C LYS A 368 -12.88 -7.43 10.45
N PRO A 369 -11.99 -6.77 9.67
CA PRO A 369 -11.91 -7.02 8.24
C PRO A 369 -11.56 -8.48 7.92
N VAL A 370 -12.37 -9.10 7.06
CA VAL A 370 -12.27 -10.48 6.60
C VAL A 370 -11.89 -10.48 5.11
N THR A 371 -10.86 -11.26 4.77
CA THR A 371 -10.27 -11.30 3.42
C THR A 371 -10.42 -12.65 2.72
N VAL A 372 -10.63 -13.73 3.49
CA VAL A 372 -10.81 -15.10 3.00
C VAL A 372 -12.15 -15.63 3.47
N MET A 373 -12.94 -16.18 2.54
CA MET A 373 -14.22 -16.81 2.82
C MET A 373 -14.08 -18.29 3.17
N ARG A 374 -13.28 -19.02 2.38
CA ARG A 374 -13.00 -20.44 2.58
C ARG A 374 -11.78 -20.90 1.80
N ILE A 375 -11.23 -22.04 2.20
CA ILE A 375 -10.13 -22.72 1.53
C ILE A 375 -10.57 -24.17 1.30
N GLU A 376 -10.33 -24.68 0.10
CA GLU A 376 -10.64 -26.06 -0.32
C GLU A 376 -9.34 -26.72 -0.81
N ASP A 377 -9.18 -28.04 -0.60
CA ASP A 377 -8.07 -28.85 -1.12
C ASP A 377 -8.45 -29.73 -2.34
#